data_AF-A0A534PPS4-F1
#
_entry.id   AF-A0A534PPS4-F1
#
_cell.length_a   1.000
_cell.length_b   1.000
_cell.length_c   1.000
_cell.angle_alpha   90.00
_cell.angle_beta   90.00
_cell.angle_gamma   90.00
#
_symmetry.space_group_name_H-M   'P 1'
#
loop_
_entity.id
_entity.type
_entity.pdbx_description
1 polymer ?
#
loop_
_entity_poly.entity_id
_entity_poly.type
_entity_poly.pdbx_seq_one_letter_code
_entity_poly.pdbx_strand_id
1 'polypeptide(L)' 'MSEREPRREEVERRAYELWQERGALHGSDQADWLQAERELKGQDSRR' A
#
# COMPACT_ATOMS: atom_id res chain seq x y z
N MET A 1 6.20 21.80 -0.84
CA MET A 1 5.20 20.72 -0.77
C MET A 1 5.94 19.53 -0.20
N SER A 2 5.52 19.00 0.95
CA SER A 2 6.21 17.85 1.54
C SER A 2 5.75 16.62 0.77
N GLU A 3 6.53 16.18 -0.22
CA GLU A 3 6.47 14.82 -0.75
C GLU A 3 6.78 13.88 0.41
N ARG A 4 5.73 13.46 1.11
CA ARG A 4 5.90 12.56 2.23
C ARG A 4 5.85 11.18 1.64
N GLU A 5 7.03 10.61 1.42
CA GLU A 5 7.15 9.19 1.09
C GLU A 5 6.30 8.39 2.10
N PRO A 6 5.42 7.49 1.62
CA PRO A 6 4.55 6.74 2.51
C PRO A 6 5.41 5.94 3.48
N ARG A 7 5.05 6.01 4.77
CA ARG A 7 5.77 5.23 5.77
C ARG A 7 5.55 3.76 5.51
N ARG A 8 6.58 2.95 5.74
CA ARG A 8 6.50 1.48 5.63
C ARG A 8 5.29 0.90 6.39
N GLU A 9 4.95 1.47 7.53
CA GLU A 9 3.78 1.09 8.34
C GLU A 9 2.43 1.36 7.65
N GLU A 10 2.32 2.41 6.84
CA GLU A 10 1.11 2.70 6.06
C GLU A 10 1.01 1.73 4.88
N VAL A 11 2.13 1.47 4.22
CA VAL A 11 2.23 0.50 3.12
C VAL A 11 1.88 -0.90 3.59
N GLU A 12 2.44 -1.34 4.72
CA GLU A 12 2.19 -2.67 5.30
C GLU A 12 0.71 -2.86 5.63
N ARG A 13 0.09 -1.86 6.29
CA ARG A 13 -1.33 -1.92 6.64
C ARG A 13 -2.21 -2.01 5.41
N ARG A 14 -1.92 -1.17 4.40
CA ARG A 14 -2.69 -1.15 3.15
C ARG A 14 -2.48 -2.44 2.35
N ALA A 15 -1.26 -2.97 2.31
CA ALA A 15 -0.96 -4.25 1.67
C ALA A 15 -1.70 -5.41 2.36
N TYR A 16 -1.76 -5.40 3.69
CA TYR A 16 -2.50 -6.39 4.49
C TYR A 16 -4.02 -6.31 4.29
N GLU A 17 -4.59 -5.10 4.25
CA GLU A 17 -6.01 -4.90 3.91
C GLU A 17 -6.31 -5.48 2.54
N LEU A 18 -5.52 -5.08 1.55
CA LEU A 18 -5.70 -5.56 0.20
C LEU A 18 -5.52 -7.10 0.14
N TRP A 19 -4.53 -7.70 0.82
CA TRP A 19 -4.34 -9.16 0.94
C TRP A 19 -5.58 -9.86 1.51
N GLN A 20 -6.18 -9.30 2.55
CA GLN A 20 -7.42 -9.83 3.13
C GLN A 20 -8.61 -9.69 2.16
N GLU A 21 -8.74 -8.58 1.43
CA GLU A 21 -9.81 -8.37 0.44
C GLU A 21 -9.79 -9.40 -0.70
N ARG A 22 -8.60 -9.89 -1.09
CA ARG A 22 -8.44 -10.95 -2.11
C ARG A 22 -8.59 -12.37 -1.54
N GLY A 23 -8.86 -12.50 -0.25
CA GLY A 23 -9.07 -13.80 0.41
C GLY A 23 -7.78 -14.44 0.94
N ALA A 24 -6.81 -13.62 1.37
CA ALA A 24 -5.58 -14.08 2.02
C ALA A 24 -4.75 -15.05 1.16
N LEU A 25 -4.71 -14.81 -0.16
CA LEU A 25 -4.00 -15.68 -1.10
C LEU A 25 -2.48 -15.52 -0.93
N HIS A 26 -1.78 -16.64 -0.72
CA HIS A 26 -0.32 -16.63 -0.62
C HIS A 26 0.32 -16.25 -1.98
N GLY A 27 1.46 -15.57 -1.94
CA GLY A 27 2.26 -15.28 -3.15
C GLY A 27 1.88 -13.98 -3.84
N SER A 28 0.93 -13.24 -3.27
CA SER A 28 0.58 -11.88 -3.72
C SER A 28 1.27 -10.80 -2.88
N ASP A 29 1.95 -11.15 -1.78
CA ASP A 29 2.55 -10.21 -0.82
C ASP A 29 3.34 -9.05 -1.45
N GLN A 30 4.16 -9.33 -2.48
CA GLN A 30 4.90 -8.29 -3.20
C GLN A 30 4.01 -7.41 -4.07
N ALA A 31 3.04 -8.00 -4.77
CA ALA A 31 2.09 -7.24 -5.58
C ALA A 31 1.24 -6.32 -4.70
N ASP A 32 0.87 -6.84 -3.53
CA ASP A 32 0.06 -6.19 -2.52
C ASP A 32 0.77 -4.97 -1.93
N TRP A 33 2.05 -5.17 -1.61
CA TRP A 33 2.96 -4.12 -1.17
C TRP A 33 3.15 -3.03 -2.23
N LEU A 34 3.49 -3.40 -3.47
CA LEU A 34 3.69 -2.44 -4.56
C LEU A 34 2.41 -1.65 -4.90
N GLN A 35 1.25 -2.30 -4.81
CA GLN A 35 -0.03 -1.64 -5.00
C GLN A 35 -0.32 -0.63 -3.88
N ALA A 36 -0.09 -1.01 -2.62
CA ALA A 36 -0.19 -0.13 -1.47
C ALA A 36 0.74 1.09 -1.58
N GLU A 37 2.01 0.91 -1.95
CA GLU A 37 2.95 2.01 -2.15
C GLU A 37 2.45 3.02 -3.20
N ARG A 38 1.95 2.52 -4.33
CA ARG A 38 1.44 3.37 -5.41
C ARG A 38 0.18 4.13 -5.00
N GLU A 39 -0.74 3.48 -4.29
CA GLU A 39 -1.94 4.14 -3.79
C GLU A 39 -1.60 5.25 -2.81
N LEU A 40 -0.75 4.98 -1.82
CA LEU A 40 -0.37 5.98 -0.81
C LEU A 40 0.41 7.15 -1.40
N LYS A 41 1.32 6.90 -2.36
CA LYS A 41 2.00 7.96 -3.14
C LYS A 41 1.00 8.82 -3.94
N GLY A 42 -0.04 8.21 -4.50
CA GLY A 42 -1.10 8.91 -5.23
C GLY A 42 -2.05 9.71 -4.33
N GLN A 43 -2.24 9.30 -3.08
CA GLN A 43 -3.06 10.03 -2.11
C GLN A 43 -2.34 11.26 -1.53
N ASP A 44 -1.04 11.16 -1.28
CA ASP A 44 -0.22 12.30 -0.80
C ASP A 44 -0.18 13.43 -1.83
N SER A 45 -0.04 13.08 -3.11
CA SER A 45 -0.04 14.05 -4.22
C SER A 45 -1.40 14.69 -4.48
N ARG A 46 -2.48 14.18 -3.88
CA ARG A 46 -3.84 14.75 -3.96
C ARG A 46 -4.23 15.55 -2.71
N ARG A 47 -3.33 15.69 -1.75
CA ARG A 47 -3.56 16.36 -0.46
C ARG A 47 -3.08 17.80 -0.47
#